data_AF-D2W017-F1
#
_entry.id   AF-D2W017-F1
#
_cell.length_a   1.000
_cell.length_b   1.000
_cell.length_c   1.000
_cell.angle_alpha   90.00
_cell.angle_beta   90.00
_cell.angle_gamma   90.00
#
_symmetry.space_group_name_H-M   'P 1'
#
loop_
_entity.id
_entity.type
_entity.pdbx_description
1 polymer ?
#
loop_
_entity_poly.entity_id
_entity_poly.type
_entity_poly.pdbx_seq_one_letter_code
_entity_poly.pdbx_strand_id
1 'polypeptide(L)'
;MTSHTFVISAYFLCFLSQILFWIILGGIDEIIHSNTKNENEPHFFVIPGFFQFSYGCIGSSAMFGIIIAEALVYYIVEWITLVLCIRSDRDTWNIKKETLVHVIVQPFLVILFIVLGSIPIIAELVDYFVPYLLVLLAGSVFEIFVCVVLPVCYDIRLDFIRNGGLFSINSKNRNITSFSTTEILLKDPKTYSIFLDFARRSYTPEPVLCWTDIQKFKKLPKKDRKEKALKMIDSYISLSAPLELNLPNINVMRRDLLNIIEKDETNIPIELFENVETLCLQDLLDLQQRLVDQNDFIASLVE
;
A
#
# COMPACT_ATOMS: atom_id res chain seq x y z
N MET A 1 10.12 2.30 -4.04
CA MET A 1 10.60 2.38 -2.64
C MET A 1 9.88 3.50 -1.90
N THR A 2 8.77 3.17 -1.23
CA THR A 2 8.21 4.02 -0.19
C THR A 2 9.04 3.79 1.07
N SER A 3 9.59 4.86 1.65
CA SER A 3 10.34 4.74 2.91
C SER A 3 9.36 4.40 4.04
N HIS A 4 9.46 3.21 4.64
CA HIS A 4 8.66 2.85 5.82
C HIS A 4 8.79 3.90 6.93
N THR A 5 9.96 4.51 7.06
CA THR A 5 10.21 5.62 7.98
C THR A 5 9.32 6.82 7.70
N PHE A 6 9.12 7.16 6.42
CA PHE A 6 8.22 8.26 6.04
C PHE A 6 6.77 7.95 6.43
N VAL A 7 6.30 6.74 6.13
CA VAL A 7 4.93 6.29 6.45
C VAL A 7 4.71 6.34 7.97
N ILE A 8 5.58 5.71 8.75
CA ILE A 8 5.48 5.70 10.22
C ILE A 8 5.52 7.14 10.78
N SER A 9 6.41 7.98 10.26
CA SER A 9 6.51 9.37 10.71
C SER A 9 5.25 10.17 10.41
N ALA A 10 4.66 9.99 9.23
CA ALA A 10 3.41 10.66 8.85
C ALA A 10 2.25 10.24 9.76
N TYR A 11 2.07 8.92 10.00
CA TYR A 11 1.04 8.42 10.91
C TYR A 11 1.24 8.92 12.35
N PHE A 12 2.48 8.90 12.84
CA PHE A 12 2.80 9.39 14.17
C PHE A 12 2.52 10.89 14.31
N LEU A 13 2.85 11.69 13.29
CA LEU A 13 2.58 13.13 13.27
C LEU A 13 1.07 13.40 13.29
N CYS A 14 0.29 12.71 12.46
CA CYS A 14 -1.17 12.83 12.44
C CYS A 14 -1.80 12.47 13.79
N PHE A 15 -1.35 11.37 14.40
CA PHE A 15 -1.78 10.95 15.72
C PHE A 15 -1.47 11.99 16.80
N LEU A 16 -0.24 12.51 16.81
CA LEU A 16 0.16 13.54 17.77
C LEU A 16 -0.62 14.84 17.56
N SER A 17 -0.83 15.27 16.31
CA SER A 17 -1.64 16.46 16.02
C SER A 17 -3.06 16.32 16.53
N GLN A 18 -3.63 15.12 16.43
CA GLN A 18 -4.98 14.83 16.88
C GLN A 18 -5.09 14.87 18.41
N ILE A 19 -4.14 14.26 19.12
CA ILE A 19 -4.08 14.34 20.59
C ILE A 19 -3.95 15.80 21.04
N LEU A 20 -3.04 16.56 20.41
CA LEU A 20 -2.83 17.96 20.76
C LEU A 20 -4.08 18.80 20.54
N PHE A 21 -4.80 18.57 19.44
CA PHE A 21 -6.08 19.22 19.17
C PHE A 21 -7.09 19.00 20.30
N TRP A 22 -7.29 17.75 20.73
CA TRP A 22 -8.21 17.42 21.83
C TRP A 22 -7.75 17.99 23.18
N ILE A 23 -6.45 17.98 23.47
CA ILE A 23 -5.90 18.60 24.68
C ILE A 23 -6.17 20.12 24.69
N ILE A 24 -5.98 20.79 23.55
CA ILE A 24 -6.24 22.24 23.42
C ILE A 24 -7.72 22.53 23.65
N LEU A 25 -8.62 21.77 23.01
CA LEU A 25 -10.06 21.92 23.19
C LEU A 25 -10.49 21.69 24.64
N GLY A 26 -10.01 20.61 25.27
CA GLY A 26 -10.29 20.32 26.68
C GLY A 26 -9.75 21.41 27.62
N GLY A 27 -8.56 21.95 27.33
CA GLY A 27 -7.99 23.06 28.08
C GLY A 27 -8.80 24.37 27.95
N ILE A 28 -9.32 24.66 26.75
CA ILE A 28 -10.20 25.82 26.53
C ILE A 28 -11.50 25.68 27.32
N ASP A 29 -12.10 24.48 27.34
CA ASP A 29 -13.32 24.19 28.11
C ASP A 29 -13.11 24.44 29.60
N GLU A 30 -12.01 23.93 30.16
CA GLU A 30 -11.67 24.06 31.56
C GLU A 30 -11.43 25.52 31.94
N ILE A 31 -10.80 26.31 31.06
CA ILE A 31 -10.60 27.75 31.26
C ILE A 31 -11.93 28.50 31.22
N ILE A 32 -12.85 28.16 30.31
CA ILE A 32 -14.18 28.79 30.23
C ILE A 32 -14.99 28.46 31.49
N HIS A 33 -14.99 27.20 31.91
CA HIS A 33 -15.72 26.76 33.09
C HIS A 33 -15.17 27.41 34.37
N SER A 34 -13.86 27.41 34.58
CA SER A 34 -13.24 28.03 35.78
C SER A 34 -13.45 29.55 35.89
N ASN A 35 -13.68 30.25 34.76
CA ASN A 35 -14.01 31.68 34.76
C ASN A 35 -15.50 31.96 35.02
N THR A 36 -16.37 30.96 34.87
CA THR A 36 -17.81 31.09 35.06
C THR A 36 -18.12 30.83 36.54
N LYS A 37 -18.50 31.86 37.30
CA LYS A 37 -18.68 31.78 38.77
C LYS A 37 -19.81 30.85 39.24
N ASN A 38 -20.57 30.23 38.34
CA ASN A 38 -21.62 29.28 38.67
C ASN A 38 -21.05 27.86 38.63
N GLU A 39 -20.80 27.27 39.80
CA GLU A 39 -20.39 25.85 39.94
C GLU A 39 -21.45 24.87 39.40
N ASN A 40 -22.67 25.34 39.12
CA ASN A 40 -23.78 24.53 38.63
C ASN A 40 -23.97 24.61 37.10
N GLU A 41 -23.20 25.43 36.38
CA GLU A 41 -23.30 25.46 34.91
C GLU A 41 -22.54 24.27 34.31
N PRO A 42 -23.18 23.44 33.47
CA PRO A 42 -22.51 22.31 32.85
C PRO A 42 -21.35 22.81 31.97
N HIS A 43 -20.26 22.05 31.92
CA HIS A 43 -19.16 22.35 31.00
C HIS A 43 -19.68 22.40 29.56
N PHE A 44 -19.00 23.19 28.72
CA PHE A 44 -19.46 23.46 27.38
C PHE A 44 -19.37 22.20 26.50
N PHE A 45 -18.33 21.36 26.65
CA PHE A 45 -18.20 20.15 25.83
C PHE A 45 -18.76 18.86 26.45
N VAL A 46 -18.50 18.60 27.73
CA VAL A 46 -18.87 17.31 28.36
C VAL A 46 -19.53 17.59 29.69
N ILE A 47 -20.76 17.16 29.91
CA ILE A 47 -21.54 17.51 31.13
C ILE A 47 -20.77 17.25 32.45
N PRO A 48 -20.07 16.11 32.62
CA PRO A 48 -19.20 15.86 33.77
C PRO A 48 -17.74 16.35 33.61
N GLY A 49 -17.37 17.06 32.54
CA GLY A 49 -15.99 17.44 32.24
C GLY A 49 -15.19 16.32 31.56
N PHE A 50 -14.25 16.70 30.69
CA PHE A 50 -13.55 15.78 29.77
C PHE A 50 -12.70 14.70 30.47
N PHE A 51 -12.23 14.97 31.69
CA PHE A 51 -11.37 14.06 32.47
C PHE A 51 -12.11 13.31 33.59
N GLN A 52 -13.44 13.43 33.66
CA GLN A 52 -14.22 12.75 34.70
C GLN A 52 -14.78 11.43 34.16
N PHE A 53 -14.07 10.34 34.46
CA PHE A 53 -14.41 8.98 33.98
C PHE A 53 -15.59 8.32 34.71
N SER A 54 -16.23 9.03 35.65
CA SER A 54 -17.26 8.49 36.55
C SER A 54 -18.64 8.38 35.89
N TYR A 55 -18.83 9.02 34.73
CA TYR A 55 -20.10 9.11 34.02
C TYR A 55 -19.95 8.58 32.59
N GLY A 56 -21.06 8.13 32.02
CA GLY A 56 -21.13 7.81 30.59
C GLY A 56 -20.86 9.05 29.71
N CYS A 57 -20.58 8.82 28.43
CA CYS A 57 -20.26 9.88 27.49
C CYS A 57 -21.53 10.61 27.00
N ILE A 58 -22.18 11.37 27.89
CA ILE A 58 -23.32 12.21 27.51
C ILE A 58 -22.78 13.47 26.85
N GLY A 59 -22.75 13.47 25.51
CA GLY A 59 -22.24 14.59 24.73
C GLY A 59 -23.16 15.81 24.79
N SER A 60 -22.59 16.99 24.98
CA SER A 60 -23.34 18.24 24.84
C SER A 60 -23.60 18.55 23.35
N SER A 61 -24.60 19.38 23.06
CA SER A 61 -24.85 19.91 21.70
C SER A 61 -23.62 20.59 21.09
N ALA A 62 -22.72 21.14 21.91
CA ALA A 62 -21.48 21.76 21.43
C ALA A 62 -20.44 20.71 21.01
N MET A 63 -20.33 19.58 21.73
CA MET A 63 -19.47 18.46 21.33
C MET A 63 -19.87 17.91 19.96
N PHE A 64 -21.17 17.79 19.70
CA PHE A 64 -21.66 17.43 18.35
C PHE A 64 -21.19 18.42 17.29
N GLY A 65 -21.30 19.72 17.55
CA GLY A 65 -20.82 20.77 16.65
C GLY A 65 -19.33 20.64 16.32
N ILE A 66 -18.49 20.32 17.31
CA ILE A 66 -17.06 20.07 17.11
C ILE A 66 -16.82 18.84 16.25
N ILE A 67 -17.45 17.70 16.58
CA ILE A 67 -17.26 16.45 15.83
C ILE A 67 -17.66 16.65 14.36
N ILE A 68 -18.73 17.40 14.09
CA ILE A 68 -19.14 17.73 12.72
C ILE A 68 -18.09 18.60 12.02
N ALA A 69 -17.60 19.64 12.68
CA ALA A 69 -16.58 20.53 12.12
C ALA A 69 -15.28 19.76 11.81
N GLU A 70 -14.86 18.88 12.71
CA GLU A 70 -13.71 18.01 12.55
C GLU A 70 -13.90 17.02 11.40
N ALA A 71 -15.05 16.35 11.33
CA ALA A 71 -15.39 15.44 10.24
C ALA A 71 -15.35 16.14 8.87
N LEU A 72 -15.80 17.39 8.79
CA LEU A 72 -15.71 18.20 7.57
C LEU A 72 -14.25 18.49 7.17
N VAL A 73 -13.38 18.81 8.14
CA VAL A 73 -11.94 19.03 7.87
C VAL A 73 -11.31 17.74 7.32
N TYR A 74 -11.55 16.60 7.96
CA TYR A 74 -11.05 15.32 7.47
C TYR A 74 -11.58 14.97 6.09
N TYR A 75 -12.87 15.21 5.84
CA TYR A 75 -13.47 14.96 4.54
C TYR A 75 -12.85 15.83 3.43
N ILE A 76 -12.49 17.08 3.72
CA ILE A 76 -11.76 17.94 2.77
C ILE A 76 -10.36 17.37 2.47
N VAL A 77 -9.62 16.95 3.50
CA VAL A 77 -8.28 16.35 3.34
C VAL A 77 -8.36 15.04 2.53
N GLU A 78 -9.38 14.23 2.79
CA GLU A 78 -9.63 13.00 2.06
C GLU A 78 -9.99 13.27 0.59
N TRP A 79 -10.83 14.27 0.31
CA TRP A 79 -11.13 14.69 -1.06
C TRP A 79 -9.88 15.14 -1.82
N ILE A 80 -9.02 15.93 -1.18
CA ILE A 80 -7.73 16.33 -1.77
C ILE A 80 -6.88 15.08 -2.07
N THR A 81 -6.81 14.15 -1.12
CA THR A 81 -6.09 12.87 -1.28
C THR A 81 -6.67 12.03 -2.41
N LEU A 82 -7.99 11.95 -2.55
CA LEU A 82 -8.67 11.25 -3.64
C LEU A 82 -8.34 11.87 -4.99
N VAL A 83 -8.34 13.20 -5.10
CA VAL A 83 -7.96 13.90 -6.34
C VAL A 83 -6.50 13.59 -6.71
N LEU A 84 -5.59 13.61 -5.73
CA LEU A 84 -4.20 13.22 -5.94
C LEU A 84 -4.07 11.74 -6.33
N CYS A 85 -4.87 10.87 -5.72
CA CYS A 85 -4.91 9.44 -6.03
C CYS A 85 -5.40 9.19 -7.46
N ILE A 86 -6.46 9.86 -7.89
CA ILE A 86 -6.98 9.76 -9.27
C ILE A 86 -5.92 10.20 -10.29
N ARG A 87 -5.19 11.29 -9.99
CA ARG A 87 -4.08 11.80 -10.83
C ARG A 87 -2.83 10.93 -10.81
N SER A 88 -2.66 10.06 -9.82
CA SER A 88 -1.59 9.07 -9.84
C SER A 88 -1.84 8.07 -10.96
N ASP A 89 -0.95 7.96 -11.93
CA ASP A 89 -1.07 7.00 -13.04
C ASP A 89 -1.09 5.52 -12.60
N ARG A 90 -0.82 5.28 -11.31
CA ARG A 90 -0.66 3.96 -10.70
C ARG A 90 -1.94 3.59 -9.95
N ASP A 91 -2.86 2.90 -10.61
CA ASP A 91 -3.91 2.15 -9.89
C ASP A 91 -3.47 0.69 -9.80
N THR A 92 -2.61 0.42 -8.83
CA THR A 92 -2.24 -0.96 -8.50
C THR A 92 -3.33 -1.45 -7.54
N TRP A 93 -4.01 -2.56 -7.86
CA TRP A 93 -5.01 -3.21 -6.99
C TRP A 93 -6.36 -2.51 -6.81
N ASN A 94 -6.81 -1.67 -7.77
CA ASN A 94 -8.09 -0.95 -7.68
C ASN A 94 -8.23 -0.04 -6.45
N ILE A 95 -7.13 0.40 -5.83
CA ILE A 95 -7.12 1.29 -4.66
C ILE A 95 -8.01 2.52 -4.92
N LYS A 96 -7.99 3.07 -6.14
CA LYS A 96 -8.83 4.24 -6.49
C LYS A 96 -10.32 3.97 -6.31
N LYS A 97 -10.79 2.77 -6.69
CA LYS A 97 -12.20 2.39 -6.56
C LYS A 97 -12.58 2.22 -5.09
N GLU A 98 -11.70 1.64 -4.29
CA GLU A 98 -11.92 1.44 -2.85
C GLU A 98 -11.97 2.76 -2.10
N THR A 99 -10.99 3.65 -2.33
CA THR A 99 -11.00 5.01 -1.77
C THR A 99 -12.25 5.79 -2.22
N LEU A 100 -12.69 5.63 -3.47
CA LEU A 100 -13.91 6.27 -3.95
C LEU A 100 -15.16 5.77 -3.22
N VAL A 101 -15.28 4.45 -3.00
CA VAL A 101 -16.39 3.87 -2.23
C VAL A 101 -16.38 4.41 -0.81
N HIS A 102 -15.21 4.49 -0.18
CA HIS A 102 -15.06 5.02 1.17
C HIS A 102 -15.54 6.48 1.28
N VAL A 103 -15.04 7.37 0.40
CA VAL A 103 -15.43 8.79 0.34
C VAL A 103 -16.94 8.96 0.13
N ILE A 104 -17.60 8.04 -0.58
CA ILE A 104 -19.04 8.06 -0.78
C ILE A 104 -19.79 7.60 0.47
N VAL A 105 -19.34 6.55 1.16
CA VAL A 105 -20.04 5.96 2.32
C VAL A 105 -19.93 6.84 3.56
N GLN A 106 -18.77 7.44 3.80
CA GLN A 106 -18.49 8.26 4.98
C GLN A 106 -19.51 9.39 5.24
N PRO A 107 -19.92 10.23 4.26
CA PRO A 107 -20.92 11.28 4.50
C PRO A 107 -22.27 10.70 4.93
N PHE A 108 -22.67 9.51 4.45
CA PHE A 108 -23.90 8.87 4.93
C PHE A 108 -23.80 8.48 6.40
N LEU A 109 -22.64 8.01 6.86
CA LEU A 109 -22.40 7.67 8.26
C LEU A 109 -22.40 8.91 9.16
N VAL A 110 -21.79 10.00 8.70
CA VAL A 110 -21.81 11.29 9.42
C VAL A 110 -23.23 11.85 9.51
N ILE A 111 -24.00 11.82 8.42
CA ILE A 111 -25.42 12.24 8.43
C ILE A 111 -26.23 11.36 9.38
N LEU A 112 -26.02 10.04 9.36
CA LEU A 112 -26.70 9.12 10.25
C LEU A 112 -26.38 9.43 11.72
N PHE A 113 -25.10 9.69 12.03
CA PHE A 113 -24.67 10.12 13.36
C PHE A 113 -25.38 11.42 13.80
N ILE A 114 -25.45 12.42 12.92
CA ILE A 114 -26.13 13.70 13.20
C ILE A 114 -27.62 13.48 13.46
N VAL A 115 -28.30 12.70 12.62
CA VAL A 115 -29.75 12.43 12.74
C VAL A 115 -30.04 11.69 14.04
N LEU A 116 -29.26 10.67 14.38
CA LEU A 116 -29.44 9.91 15.61
C LEU A 116 -29.17 10.76 16.86
N GLY A 117 -28.12 11.58 16.83
CA GLY A 117 -27.80 12.50 17.92
C GLY A 117 -28.81 13.65 18.10
N SER A 118 -29.51 14.03 17.02
CA SER A 118 -30.50 15.11 17.06
C SER A 118 -31.86 14.69 17.62
N ILE A 119 -32.13 13.39 17.75
CA ILE A 119 -33.41 12.87 18.26
C ILE A 119 -33.26 12.63 19.78
N PRO A 120 -33.92 13.43 20.65
CA PRO A 120 -33.72 13.36 22.10
C PRO A 120 -34.04 11.99 22.68
N ILE A 121 -35.09 11.33 22.17
CA ILE A 121 -35.51 10.00 22.61
C ILE A 121 -34.39 8.96 22.34
N ILE A 122 -33.69 9.08 21.21
CA ILE A 122 -32.59 8.18 20.86
C ILE A 122 -31.38 8.51 21.73
N ALA A 123 -31.05 9.79 21.87
CA ALA A 123 -29.93 10.24 22.70
C ALA A 123 -30.09 9.84 24.18
N GLU A 124 -31.31 9.82 24.72
CA GLU A 124 -31.55 9.46 26.13
C GLU A 124 -31.73 7.95 26.36
N LEU A 125 -32.51 7.25 25.54
CA LEU A 125 -32.78 5.81 25.74
C LEU A 125 -31.74 4.90 25.10
N VAL A 126 -31.32 5.21 23.87
CA VAL A 126 -30.46 4.31 23.10
C VAL A 126 -29.02 4.45 23.55
N ASP A 127 -28.55 5.66 23.88
CA ASP A 127 -27.18 5.88 24.32
C ASP A 127 -26.81 5.10 25.60
N TYR A 128 -27.81 4.80 26.43
CA TYR A 128 -27.64 3.94 27.60
C TYR A 128 -27.28 2.48 27.24
N PHE A 129 -27.80 1.94 26.13
CA PHE A 129 -27.60 0.56 25.73
C PHE A 129 -26.59 0.40 24.58
N VAL A 130 -26.66 1.29 23.60
CA VAL A 130 -25.84 1.31 22.39
C VAL A 130 -25.48 2.76 22.11
N PRO A 131 -24.29 3.22 22.53
CA PRO A 131 -23.89 4.59 22.30
C PRO A 131 -23.97 4.95 20.82
N TYR A 132 -24.66 6.02 20.46
CA TYR A 132 -24.80 6.41 19.04
C TYR A 132 -23.43 6.78 18.44
N LEU A 133 -22.44 7.12 19.29
CA LEU A 133 -21.03 7.26 18.91
C LEU A 133 -20.45 5.99 18.27
N LEU A 134 -21.00 4.81 18.56
CA LEU A 134 -20.62 3.55 17.91
C LEU A 134 -20.90 3.55 16.40
N VAL A 135 -21.74 4.46 15.88
CA VAL A 135 -21.93 4.61 14.43
C VAL A 135 -20.63 5.06 13.75
N LEU A 136 -19.89 5.98 14.37
CA LEU A 136 -18.59 6.43 13.84
C LEU A 136 -17.55 5.32 13.96
N LEU A 137 -17.55 4.58 15.08
CA LEU A 137 -16.69 3.41 15.25
C LEU A 137 -16.99 2.31 14.22
N ALA A 138 -18.27 2.02 13.96
CA ALA A 138 -18.69 1.09 12.94
C ALA A 138 -18.25 1.55 11.55
N GLY A 139 -18.24 2.87 11.30
CA GLY A 139 -17.63 3.47 10.11
C GLY A 139 -16.15 3.15 9.98
N SER A 140 -15.36 3.34 11.03
CA SER A 140 -13.93 3.00 11.03
C SER A 140 -13.67 1.49 10.86
N VAL A 141 -14.52 0.64 11.44
CA VAL A 141 -14.43 -0.82 11.23
C VAL A 141 -14.77 -1.17 9.77
N PHE A 142 -15.78 -0.53 9.21
CA PHE A 142 -16.14 -0.69 7.80
C PHE A 142 -15.01 -0.23 6.87
N GLU A 143 -14.36 0.88 7.15
CA GLU A 143 -13.17 1.35 6.44
C GLU A 143 -12.07 0.29 6.42
N ILE A 144 -11.70 -0.24 7.60
CA ILE A 144 -10.68 -1.31 7.71
C ILE A 144 -11.10 -2.53 6.89
N PHE A 145 -12.39 -2.88 6.94
CA PHE A 145 -12.91 -4.01 6.18
C PHE A 145 -12.78 -3.78 4.66
N VAL A 146 -13.16 -2.61 4.16
CA VAL A 146 -13.11 -2.29 2.73
C VAL A 146 -11.67 -2.12 2.23
N CYS A 147 -10.82 -1.41 2.97
CA CYS A 147 -9.48 -1.04 2.53
C CYS A 147 -8.41 -2.11 2.82
N VAL A 148 -8.70 -3.08 3.69
CA VAL A 148 -7.73 -4.13 4.07
C VAL A 148 -8.27 -5.53 3.83
N VAL A 149 -9.47 -5.84 4.33
CA VAL A 149 -9.99 -7.22 4.29
C VAL A 149 -10.42 -7.60 2.87
N LEU A 150 -11.15 -6.73 2.16
CA LEU A 150 -11.61 -7.01 0.80
C LEU A 150 -10.45 -7.27 -0.20
N PRO A 151 -9.40 -6.43 -0.29
CA PRO A 151 -8.24 -6.70 -1.15
C PRO A 151 -7.63 -8.07 -0.89
N VAL A 152 -7.39 -8.39 0.38
CA VAL A 152 -6.81 -9.69 0.78
C VAL A 152 -7.72 -10.85 0.36
N CYS A 153 -9.04 -10.70 0.53
CA CYS A 153 -10.00 -11.72 0.09
C CYS A 153 -10.05 -11.86 -1.44
N TYR A 154 -9.96 -10.76 -2.20
CA TYR A 154 -9.91 -10.80 -3.66
C TYR A 154 -8.66 -11.51 -4.15
N ASP A 155 -7.51 -11.23 -3.55
CA ASP A 155 -6.23 -11.83 -3.90
C ASP A 155 -6.24 -13.33 -3.60
N ILE A 156 -6.69 -13.73 -2.40
CA ILE A 156 -6.85 -15.15 -2.03
C ILE A 156 -7.80 -15.85 -3.00
N ARG A 157 -8.92 -15.20 -3.38
CA ARG A 157 -9.88 -15.78 -4.32
C ARG A 157 -9.28 -15.92 -5.72
N LEU A 158 -8.56 -14.92 -6.19
CA LEU A 158 -7.87 -14.95 -7.49
C LEU A 158 -6.83 -16.07 -7.50
N ASP A 159 -6.03 -16.20 -6.44
CA ASP A 159 -5.09 -17.30 -6.24
C ASP A 159 -5.79 -18.65 -6.20
N PHE A 160 -6.92 -18.77 -5.49
CA PHE A 160 -7.66 -20.02 -5.41
C PHE A 160 -8.30 -20.40 -6.76
N ILE A 161 -8.84 -19.45 -7.52
CA ILE A 161 -9.37 -19.72 -8.86
C ILE A 161 -8.23 -20.13 -9.80
N ARG A 162 -7.09 -19.43 -9.72
CA ARG A 162 -5.89 -19.72 -10.51
C ARG A 162 -5.30 -21.10 -10.19
N ASN A 163 -5.35 -21.51 -8.93
CA ASN A 163 -4.78 -22.79 -8.45
C ASN A 163 -5.80 -23.95 -8.48
N GLY A 164 -7.09 -23.68 -8.32
CA GLY A 164 -8.18 -24.65 -8.27
C GLY A 164 -8.69 -25.10 -9.63
N GLY A 165 -8.43 -24.32 -10.68
CA GLY A 165 -8.68 -24.69 -12.07
C GLY A 165 -7.46 -25.35 -12.74
N LEU A 166 -7.34 -26.68 -12.61
CA LEU A 166 -6.58 -27.54 -13.55
C LEU A 166 -5.03 -27.49 -13.50
N PHE A 167 -4.37 -27.36 -12.35
CA PHE A 167 -2.92 -27.05 -12.37
C PHE A 167 -2.02 -27.62 -11.26
N SER A 168 -2.03 -28.94 -11.07
CA SER A 168 -0.85 -29.63 -10.51
C SER A 168 0.04 -30.25 -11.59
N ILE A 169 -0.50 -30.51 -12.80
CA ILE A 169 0.23 -31.23 -13.87
C ILE A 169 0.70 -30.31 -15.01
N ASN A 170 -0.01 -29.21 -15.31
CA ASN A 170 0.38 -28.29 -16.39
C ASN A 170 1.35 -27.16 -15.96
N SER A 171 1.72 -27.07 -14.67
CA SER A 171 2.54 -25.96 -14.12
C SER A 171 3.96 -25.87 -14.61
N LYS A 172 4.61 -27.01 -14.80
CA LYS A 172 5.90 -27.00 -15.48
C LYS A 172 5.78 -26.55 -16.93
N ASN A 173 4.75 -26.98 -17.67
CA ASN A 173 4.62 -26.64 -19.08
C ASN A 173 4.18 -25.19 -19.31
N ARG A 174 3.23 -24.62 -18.55
CA ARG A 174 2.94 -23.16 -18.72
C ARG A 174 4.06 -22.29 -18.20
N ASN A 175 4.76 -22.66 -17.13
CA ASN A 175 5.89 -21.85 -16.67
C ASN A 175 6.96 -21.79 -17.78
N ILE A 176 7.31 -22.92 -18.40
CA ILE A 176 8.25 -22.96 -19.53
C ILE A 176 7.75 -22.12 -20.73
N THR A 177 6.48 -22.23 -21.13
CA THR A 177 5.96 -21.40 -22.23
C THR A 177 5.89 -19.93 -21.84
N SER A 178 5.53 -19.61 -20.60
CA SER A 178 5.43 -18.24 -20.10
C SER A 178 6.80 -17.57 -19.99
N PHE A 179 7.83 -18.30 -19.53
CA PHE A 179 9.22 -17.82 -19.54
C PHE A 179 9.65 -17.47 -20.96
N SER A 180 9.33 -18.33 -21.93
CA SER A 180 9.57 -18.04 -23.35
C SER A 180 8.80 -16.79 -23.82
N THR A 181 7.53 -16.62 -23.43
CA THR A 181 6.74 -15.45 -23.82
C THR A 181 7.26 -14.17 -23.18
N THR A 182 7.59 -14.17 -21.88
CA THR A 182 8.20 -13.03 -21.19
C THR A 182 9.49 -12.62 -21.88
N GLU A 183 10.35 -13.59 -22.20
CA GLU A 183 11.59 -13.31 -22.94
C GLU A 183 11.33 -12.70 -24.31
N ILE A 184 10.32 -13.18 -25.06
CA ILE A 184 9.96 -12.62 -26.36
C ILE A 184 9.54 -11.16 -26.21
N LEU A 185 8.70 -10.84 -25.21
CA LEU A 185 8.28 -9.48 -24.90
C LEU A 185 9.44 -8.58 -24.43
N LEU A 186 10.43 -9.13 -23.74
CA LEU A 186 11.60 -8.34 -23.32
C LEU A 186 12.61 -8.13 -24.44
N LYS A 187 12.61 -8.99 -25.47
CA LYS A 187 13.51 -8.88 -26.63
C LYS A 187 13.04 -7.84 -27.64
N ASP A 188 11.73 -7.63 -27.78
CA ASP A 188 11.20 -6.60 -28.68
C ASP A 188 11.26 -5.20 -28.02
N PRO A 189 11.89 -4.19 -28.65
CA PRO A 189 12.08 -2.87 -28.03
C PRO A 189 10.78 -2.15 -27.67
N LYS A 190 9.72 -2.35 -28.46
CA LYS A 190 8.43 -1.70 -28.24
C LYS A 190 7.76 -2.28 -26.99
N THR A 191 7.61 -3.60 -26.93
CA THR A 191 7.04 -4.30 -25.77
C THR A 191 7.92 -4.15 -24.53
N TYR A 192 9.25 -4.17 -24.65
CA TYR A 192 10.17 -3.85 -23.56
C TYR A 192 9.90 -2.48 -22.95
N SER A 193 9.69 -1.44 -23.77
CA SER A 193 9.42 -0.09 -23.26
C SER A 193 8.12 -0.02 -22.45
N ILE A 194 7.08 -0.73 -22.90
CA ILE A 194 5.79 -0.84 -22.20
C ILE A 194 5.96 -1.63 -20.90
N PHE A 195 6.69 -2.75 -20.97
CA PHE A 195 6.92 -3.63 -19.83
C PHE A 195 7.74 -2.92 -18.74
N LEU A 196 8.81 -2.23 -19.12
CA LEU A 196 9.64 -1.47 -18.18
C LEU A 196 8.87 -0.29 -17.57
N ASP A 197 8.05 0.40 -18.35
CA ASP A 197 7.21 1.47 -17.84
C ASP A 197 6.18 0.94 -16.83
N PHE A 198 5.54 -0.19 -17.14
CA PHE A 198 4.65 -0.88 -16.21
C PHE A 198 5.37 -1.35 -14.94
N ALA A 199 6.58 -1.90 -15.05
CA ALA A 199 7.40 -2.30 -13.92
C ALA A 199 7.75 -1.12 -13.00
N ARG A 200 8.11 0.03 -13.58
CA ARG A 200 8.37 1.28 -12.83
C ARG A 200 7.13 1.78 -12.11
N ARG A 201 5.95 1.68 -12.75
CA ARG A 201 4.66 2.01 -12.15
C ARG A 201 4.31 1.07 -11.00
N SER A 202 4.66 -0.21 -11.12
CA SER A 202 4.47 -1.24 -10.10
C SER A 202 5.54 -1.26 -9.01
N TYR A 203 6.51 -0.33 -9.03
CA TYR A 203 7.63 -0.24 -8.10
C TYR A 203 8.52 -1.50 -8.06
N THR A 204 8.56 -2.25 -9.16
CA THR A 204 9.41 -3.45 -9.32
C THR A 204 10.18 -3.45 -10.65
N PRO A 205 10.93 -2.37 -11.02
CA PRO A 205 11.70 -2.34 -12.26
C PRO A 205 12.97 -3.20 -12.24
N GLU A 206 13.42 -3.63 -11.06
CA GLU A 206 14.71 -4.27 -10.82
C GLU A 206 14.87 -5.57 -11.62
N PRO A 207 13.88 -6.50 -11.67
CA PRO A 207 14.02 -7.73 -12.44
C PRO A 207 14.10 -7.49 -13.95
N VAL A 208 13.39 -6.49 -14.49
CA VAL A 208 13.46 -6.10 -15.91
C VAL A 208 14.84 -5.57 -16.28
N LEU A 209 15.37 -4.67 -15.44
CA LEU A 209 16.68 -4.04 -15.65
C LEU A 209 17.81 -5.06 -15.51
N CYS A 210 17.74 -5.92 -14.48
CA CYS A 210 18.72 -6.96 -14.25
C CYS A 210 18.76 -7.98 -15.40
N TRP A 211 17.61 -8.50 -15.82
CA TRP A 211 17.54 -9.44 -16.95
C TRP A 211 18.17 -8.83 -18.22
N THR A 212 17.88 -7.57 -18.49
CA THR A 212 18.45 -6.84 -19.65
C THR A 212 19.96 -6.68 -19.53
N ASP A 213 20.47 -6.39 -18.34
CA ASP A 213 21.90 -6.31 -18.08
C ASP A 213 22.59 -7.68 -18.20
N ILE A 214 21.93 -8.77 -17.82
CA ILE A 214 22.41 -10.14 -18.04
C ILE A 214 22.52 -10.43 -19.54
N GLN A 215 21.51 -10.08 -20.35
CA GLN A 215 21.59 -10.25 -21.81
C GLN A 215 22.74 -9.46 -22.44
N LYS A 216 23.00 -8.24 -21.93
CA LYS A 216 24.17 -7.44 -22.36
C LYS A 216 25.48 -8.09 -21.93
N PHE A 217 25.56 -8.58 -20.70
CA PHE A 217 26.72 -9.28 -20.16
C PHE A 217 27.12 -10.49 -21.01
N LYS A 218 26.15 -11.33 -21.41
CA LYS A 218 26.38 -12.50 -22.26
C LYS A 218 27.02 -12.16 -23.62
N LYS A 219 26.75 -10.95 -24.13
CA LYS A 219 27.28 -10.43 -25.41
C LYS A 219 28.64 -9.72 -25.28
N LEU A 220 29.10 -9.45 -24.05
CA LEU A 220 30.37 -8.74 -23.84
C LEU A 220 31.59 -9.61 -24.17
N PRO A 221 32.68 -9.01 -24.68
CA PRO A 221 33.99 -9.66 -24.76
C PRO A 221 34.48 -10.08 -23.38
N LYS A 222 35.23 -11.19 -23.30
CA LYS A 222 35.73 -11.76 -22.02
C LYS A 222 36.42 -10.74 -21.12
N LYS A 223 37.23 -9.85 -21.71
CA LYS A 223 37.98 -8.79 -21.01
C LYS A 223 37.11 -7.83 -20.20
N ASP A 224 35.89 -7.55 -20.65
CA ASP A 224 35.02 -6.54 -20.05
C ASP A 224 34.00 -7.16 -19.06
N ARG A 225 33.93 -8.50 -19.01
CA ARG A 225 32.94 -9.24 -18.19
C ARG A 225 33.17 -9.08 -16.70
N LYS A 226 34.43 -9.10 -16.23
CA LYS A 226 34.74 -8.98 -14.79
C LYS A 226 34.21 -7.68 -14.22
N GLU A 227 34.50 -6.56 -14.89
CA GLU A 227 34.04 -5.24 -14.46
C GLU A 227 32.51 -5.14 -14.46
N LYS A 228 31.85 -5.63 -15.53
CA LYS A 228 30.38 -5.62 -15.61
C LYS A 228 29.74 -6.52 -14.55
N ALA A 229 30.31 -7.70 -14.28
CA ALA A 229 29.81 -8.62 -13.27
C ALA A 229 29.87 -8.02 -11.86
N LEU A 230 30.99 -7.40 -11.48
CA LEU A 230 31.13 -6.71 -10.19
C LEU A 230 30.10 -5.58 -10.05
N LYS A 231 29.95 -4.74 -11.09
CA LYS A 231 28.93 -3.69 -11.10
C LYS A 231 27.52 -4.23 -10.92
N MET A 232 27.19 -5.35 -11.57
CA MET A 232 25.87 -5.98 -11.44
C MET A 232 25.65 -6.55 -10.04
N ILE A 233 26.66 -7.19 -9.45
CA ILE A 233 26.58 -7.69 -8.07
C ILE A 233 26.33 -6.55 -7.09
N ASP A 234 27.01 -5.42 -7.24
CA ASP A 234 26.80 -4.26 -6.36
C ASP A 234 25.47 -3.54 -6.61
N SER A 235 24.95 -3.58 -7.85
CA SER A 235 23.71 -2.90 -8.22
C SER A 235 22.44 -3.70 -7.88
N TYR A 236 22.50 -5.03 -7.95
CA TYR A 236 21.32 -5.92 -7.86
C TYR A 236 21.42 -6.98 -6.77
N ILE A 237 22.62 -7.47 -6.45
CA ILE A 237 22.86 -8.66 -5.60
C ILE A 237 23.66 -8.28 -4.36
N SER A 238 23.30 -7.17 -3.72
CA SER A 238 23.89 -6.71 -2.47
C SER A 238 22.78 -6.16 -1.57
N LEU A 239 22.90 -6.37 -0.26
CA LEU A 239 21.98 -5.77 0.70
C LEU A 239 22.05 -4.25 0.60
N SER A 240 20.90 -3.59 0.55
CA SER A 240 20.76 -2.15 0.38
C SER A 240 21.29 -1.65 -0.98
N ALA A 241 21.40 -2.53 -1.98
CA ALA A 241 21.71 -2.13 -3.34
C ALA A 241 20.58 -1.22 -3.89
N PRO A 242 20.90 -0.25 -4.75
CA PRO A 242 19.91 0.68 -5.28
C PRO A 242 18.79 -0.01 -6.09
N LEU A 243 19.09 -1.16 -6.69
CA LEU A 243 18.14 -2.01 -7.42
C LEU A 243 18.17 -3.44 -6.84
N GLU A 244 18.20 -3.56 -5.51
CA GLU A 244 18.22 -4.85 -4.81
C GLU A 244 17.10 -5.78 -5.30
N LEU A 245 17.48 -6.96 -5.79
CA LEU A 245 16.54 -8.00 -6.17
C LEU A 245 16.02 -8.73 -4.94
N ASN A 246 14.74 -9.13 -4.98
CA ASN A 246 14.10 -9.91 -3.92
C ASN A 246 14.52 -11.39 -3.99
N LEU A 247 15.78 -11.68 -3.66
CA LEU A 247 16.37 -13.02 -3.76
C LEU A 247 16.49 -13.69 -2.39
N PRO A 248 16.15 -15.00 -2.27
CA PRO A 248 16.42 -15.75 -1.05
C PRO A 248 17.94 -15.89 -0.85
N ASN A 249 18.40 -15.68 0.39
CA ASN A 249 19.81 -15.80 0.76
C ASN A 249 20.78 -14.95 -0.09
N ILE A 250 20.40 -13.69 -0.40
CA ILE A 250 21.17 -12.77 -1.26
C ILE A 250 22.67 -12.70 -0.90
N ASN A 251 23.02 -12.72 0.39
CA ASN A 251 24.41 -12.69 0.86
C ASN A 251 25.21 -13.94 0.46
N VAL A 252 24.57 -15.11 0.45
CA VAL A 252 25.21 -16.37 0.04
C VAL A 252 25.45 -16.33 -1.45
N MET A 253 24.42 -15.96 -2.23
CA MET A 253 24.54 -15.83 -3.68
C MET A 253 25.61 -14.81 -4.09
N ARG A 254 25.65 -13.66 -3.44
CA ARG A 254 26.71 -12.65 -3.62
C ARG A 254 28.10 -13.25 -3.41
N ARG A 255 28.30 -13.97 -2.31
CA ARG A 255 29.58 -14.59 -1.97
C ARG A 255 29.98 -15.64 -3.00
N ASP A 256 29.04 -16.48 -3.43
CA ASP A 256 29.30 -17.52 -4.41
C ASP A 256 29.70 -16.94 -5.77
N LEU A 257 29.02 -15.89 -6.22
CA LEU A 257 29.37 -15.17 -7.46
C LEU A 257 30.76 -14.51 -7.36
N LEU A 258 31.07 -13.85 -6.24
CA LEU A 258 32.39 -13.25 -6.01
C LEU A 258 33.49 -14.31 -6.00
N ASN A 259 33.27 -15.46 -5.35
CA ASN A 259 34.21 -16.58 -5.33
C ASN A 259 34.50 -17.11 -6.74
N ILE A 260 33.51 -17.14 -7.64
CA ILE A 260 33.71 -17.55 -9.03
C ILE A 260 34.56 -16.52 -9.78
N ILE A 261 34.31 -15.22 -9.55
CA ILE A 261 35.05 -14.11 -10.18
C ILE A 261 36.51 -14.06 -9.70
N GLU A 262 36.75 -14.33 -8.41
CA GLU A 262 38.10 -14.34 -7.81
C GLU A 262 38.93 -15.54 -8.24
N LYS A 263 38.31 -16.71 -8.43
CA LYS A 263 39.00 -17.93 -8.86
C LYS A 263 39.50 -17.88 -10.30
N ASP A 264 38.80 -17.20 -11.19
CA ASP A 264 39.17 -17.11 -12.60
C ASP A 264 39.12 -15.65 -13.09
N GLU A 265 40.20 -14.92 -12.82
CA GLU A 265 40.28 -13.49 -13.15
C GLU A 265 40.20 -13.20 -14.66
N THR A 266 40.52 -14.18 -15.50
CA THR A 266 40.70 -13.98 -16.95
C THR A 266 39.55 -14.54 -17.78
N ASN A 267 38.78 -15.48 -17.25
CA ASN A 267 37.75 -16.18 -18.03
C ASN A 267 36.44 -16.34 -17.25
N ILE A 268 35.74 -15.22 -17.07
CA ILE A 268 34.40 -15.20 -16.47
C ILE A 268 33.39 -15.95 -17.38
N PRO A 269 32.67 -16.96 -16.86
CA PRO A 269 31.70 -17.75 -17.62
C PRO A 269 30.51 -16.90 -18.10
N ILE A 270 29.91 -17.29 -19.22
CA ILE A 270 28.73 -16.60 -19.79
C ILE A 270 27.50 -16.86 -18.91
N GLU A 271 27.48 -18.04 -18.30
CA GLU A 271 26.42 -18.61 -17.48
C GLU A 271 26.48 -18.15 -16.02
N LEU A 272 27.39 -17.22 -15.67
CA LEU A 272 27.61 -16.75 -14.30
C LEU A 272 26.30 -16.34 -13.60
N PHE A 273 25.36 -15.74 -14.34
CA PHE A 273 24.10 -15.23 -13.81
C PHE A 273 22.87 -16.07 -14.18
N GLU A 274 23.02 -17.31 -14.65
CA GLU A 274 21.90 -18.15 -15.11
C GLU A 274 20.82 -18.37 -14.04
N ASN A 275 21.24 -18.61 -12.79
CA ASN A 275 20.31 -18.74 -11.67
C ASN A 275 19.57 -17.42 -11.38
N VAL A 276 20.28 -16.29 -11.45
CA VAL A 276 19.70 -14.95 -11.22
C VAL A 276 18.72 -14.60 -12.33
N GLU A 277 19.06 -14.91 -13.58
CA GLU A 277 18.20 -14.72 -14.75
C GLU A 277 16.90 -15.49 -14.63
N THR A 278 16.96 -16.74 -14.18
CA THR A 278 15.78 -17.58 -13.96
C THR A 278 14.87 -16.98 -12.89
N LEU A 279 15.43 -16.49 -11.79
CA LEU A 279 14.68 -15.84 -10.71
C LEU A 279 14.06 -14.51 -11.19
N CYS A 280 14.80 -13.70 -11.94
CA CYS A 280 14.26 -12.48 -12.56
C CYS A 280 13.06 -12.81 -13.45
N LEU A 281 13.19 -13.82 -14.32
CA LEU A 281 12.08 -14.22 -15.19
C LEU A 281 10.88 -14.71 -14.40
N GLN A 282 11.09 -15.40 -13.27
CA GLN A 282 10.01 -15.87 -12.40
C GLN A 282 9.25 -14.70 -11.75
N ASP A 283 9.98 -13.70 -11.25
CA ASP A 283 9.37 -12.49 -10.69
C ASP A 283 8.60 -11.69 -11.75
N LEU A 284 9.07 -11.73 -13.01
CA LEU A 284 8.42 -11.04 -14.12
C LEU A 284 7.12 -11.71 -14.59
N LEU A 285 6.85 -12.97 -14.23
CA LEU A 285 5.60 -13.64 -14.62
C LEU A 285 4.36 -12.98 -13.99
N ASP A 286 4.45 -12.63 -12.71
CA ASP A 286 3.36 -11.90 -12.03
C ASP A 286 3.14 -10.53 -12.69
N LEU A 287 4.24 -9.82 -12.98
CA LEU A 287 4.18 -8.52 -13.62
C LEU A 287 3.61 -8.61 -15.04
N GLN A 288 3.98 -9.63 -15.81
CA GLN A 288 3.41 -9.88 -17.14
C GLN A 288 1.91 -10.13 -17.06
N GLN A 289 1.45 -10.95 -16.11
CA GLN A 289 0.03 -11.26 -15.98
C GLN A 289 -0.77 -9.99 -15.70
N ARG A 290 -0.32 -9.18 -14.74
CA ARG A 290 -0.96 -7.89 -14.42
C ARG A 290 -0.93 -6.91 -15.60
N LEU A 291 0.13 -6.97 -16.43
CA LEU A 291 0.22 -6.15 -17.63
C LEU A 291 -0.76 -6.59 -18.72
N VAL A 292 -0.93 -7.90 -18.92
CA VAL A 292 -1.90 -8.47 -19.88
C VAL A 292 -3.32 -8.01 -19.53
N ASP A 293 -3.69 -8.04 -18.25
CA ASP A 293 -5.02 -7.62 -17.79
C ASP A 293 -5.29 -6.11 -17.98
N GLN A 294 -4.24 -5.30 -18.15
CA GLN A 294 -4.34 -3.84 -18.29
C GLN A 294 -4.07 -3.31 -19.70
N ASN A 295 -3.44 -4.10 -20.58
CA ASN A 295 -2.96 -3.62 -21.87
C ASN A 295 -3.36 -4.59 -22.99
N ASP A 296 -4.43 -4.23 -23.71
CA ASP A 296 -4.97 -5.02 -24.83
C ASP A 296 -3.93 -5.36 -25.90
N PHE A 297 -2.97 -4.45 -26.17
CA PHE A 297 -1.91 -4.71 -27.13
C PHE A 297 -0.98 -5.84 -26.65
N ILE A 298 -0.60 -5.85 -25.37
CA ILE A 298 0.20 -6.94 -24.80
C ILE A 298 -0.63 -8.22 -24.70
N ALA A 299 -1.91 -8.13 -24.33
CA ALA A 299 -2.81 -9.28 -24.27
C ALA A 299 -2.89 -9.99 -25.62
N SER A 300 -3.07 -9.25 -26.72
CA SER A 300 -3.13 -9.82 -28.08
C SER A 300 -1.83 -10.49 -28.57
N LEU A 301 -0.70 -10.26 -27.90
CA LEU A 301 0.58 -10.88 -28.21
C LEU A 301 0.86 -12.15 -27.38
N VAL A 302 0.12 -12.33 -26.28
CA VAL A 302 0.29 -13.43 -25.32
C VAL A 302 -0.75 -14.53 -25.53
N GLU A 303 -1.95 -14.19 -25.99
CA GLU A 303 -3.03 -15.11 -26.41
C GLU A 303 -2.77 -15.78 -27.76
#